data_AF-A0A524A596-F1
#
_entry.id   AF-A0A524A596-F1
#
_cell.length_a   1.000
_cell.length_b   1.000
_cell.length_c   1.000
_cell.angle_alpha   90.00
_cell.angle_beta   90.00
_cell.angle_gamma   90.00
#
_symmetry.space_group_name_H-M   'P 1'
#
loop_
_entity.id
_entity.type
_entity.pdbx_description
1 polymer ?
#
loop_
_entity_poly.entity_id
_entity_poly.type
_entity_poly.pdbx_seq_one_letter_code
_entity_poly.pdbx_strand_id
1 'polypeptide(L)'
;MDKAKALNYHYDREEDILYVTLGDSDSALCIEQENGFLVRIDPESDEIVGFTVIDFSQRAADRVVTPVYAQFTLPQKELQRLREGREPYTVLEAEDAADQRFYKSKVERTEHPCIVKVEGVVGGEPIIYGTRTSVRAIVEWWKLGASPDEILEHLPHLRLGQIFDALSYYDTHRDEIEYHILRNKVTEVAD
;
A
#
# COMPACT_ATOMS: atom_id res chain seq x y z
N MET A 1 9.47 -21.73 27.11
CA MET A 1 8.31 -20.89 26.73
C MET A 1 8.91 -19.78 25.92
N ASP A 2 8.88 -19.88 24.60
CA ASP A 2 9.57 -18.93 23.73
C ASP A 2 8.97 -17.55 23.95
N LYS A 3 9.83 -16.58 24.26
CA LYS A 3 9.42 -15.19 24.37
C LYS A 3 8.81 -14.78 23.03
N ALA A 4 7.67 -14.10 23.08
CA ALA A 4 7.14 -13.44 21.89
C ALA A 4 8.21 -12.49 21.34
N LYS A 5 8.66 -12.74 20.11
CA LYS A 5 9.59 -11.87 19.39
C LYS A 5 8.77 -10.87 18.57
N ALA A 6 9.18 -9.61 18.58
CA ALA A 6 8.61 -8.62 17.67
C ALA A 6 9.01 -8.95 16.23
N LEU A 7 8.07 -8.91 15.29
CA LEU A 7 8.37 -9.00 13.86
C LEU A 7 8.40 -7.58 13.30
N ASN A 8 9.55 -7.20 12.77
CA ASN A 8 9.74 -5.93 12.07
C ASN A 8 10.05 -6.22 10.60
N TYR A 9 9.57 -5.37 9.69
CA TYR A 9 9.92 -5.49 8.29
C TYR A 9 10.20 -4.10 7.69
N HIS A 10 11.12 -4.07 6.74
CA HIS A 10 11.50 -2.89 6.00
C HIS A 10 11.69 -3.28 4.55
N TYR A 11 10.97 -2.62 3.65
CA TYR A 11 11.17 -2.79 2.22
C TYR A 11 11.91 -1.59 1.67
N ASP A 12 13.16 -1.82 1.25
CA ASP A 12 13.96 -0.88 0.49
C ASP A 12 13.57 -0.98 -0.99
N ARG A 13 13.00 0.10 -1.53
CA ARG A 13 12.56 0.13 -2.93
C ARG A 13 13.68 0.45 -3.90
N GLU A 14 14.74 1.11 -3.45
CA GLU A 14 15.85 1.50 -4.32
C GLU A 14 16.67 0.26 -4.67
N GLU A 15 16.91 -0.59 -3.68
CA GLU A 15 17.64 -1.84 -3.86
C GLU A 15 16.72 -3.04 -4.20
N ASP A 16 15.40 -2.84 -4.15
CA ASP A 16 14.38 -3.90 -4.25
C ASP A 16 14.57 -5.05 -3.25
N ILE A 17 14.84 -4.69 -1.98
CA ILE A 17 15.17 -5.64 -0.91
C ILE A 17 14.14 -5.55 0.22
N LEU A 18 13.49 -6.67 0.54
CA LEU A 18 12.67 -6.81 1.75
C LEU A 18 13.51 -7.40 2.88
N TYR A 19 13.68 -6.63 3.96
CA TYR A 19 14.23 -7.07 5.24
C TYR A 19 13.10 -7.47 6.19
N VAL A 20 13.19 -8.65 6.79
CA VAL A 20 12.31 -9.10 7.87
C VAL A 20 13.15 -9.49 9.07
N THR A 21 12.92 -8.85 10.22
CA THR A 21 13.65 -9.06 11.48
C THR A 21 12.70 -9.65 12.54
N LEU A 22 13.21 -10.59 13.33
CA LEU A 22 12.52 -11.29 14.40
C LEU A 22 13.26 -11.04 15.72
N GLY A 23 12.70 -10.18 16.57
CA GLY A 23 13.29 -9.72 17.82
C GLY A 23 14.27 -8.57 17.62
N ASP A 24 15.14 -8.38 18.61
CA ASP A 24 16.03 -7.20 18.74
C ASP A 24 17.51 -7.57 18.52
N SER A 25 17.82 -8.61 17.73
CA SER A 25 19.21 -9.07 17.59
C SER A 25 20.03 -8.13 16.69
N ASP A 26 21.02 -7.48 17.29
CA ASP A 26 22.00 -6.60 16.64
C ASP A 26 23.17 -7.37 16.00
N SER A 27 23.27 -8.69 16.26
CA SER A 27 24.36 -9.54 15.77
C SER A 27 23.80 -10.73 15.00
N ALA A 28 23.99 -10.74 13.67
CA ALA A 28 23.48 -11.81 12.83
C ALA A 28 24.50 -12.25 11.77
N LEU A 29 24.67 -13.56 11.65
CA LEU A 29 25.30 -14.19 10.50
C LEU A 29 24.28 -14.37 9.39
N CYS A 30 24.65 -13.98 8.17
CA CYS A 30 23.79 -14.06 7.00
C CYS A 30 24.17 -15.29 6.15
N ILE A 31 23.18 -16.14 5.85
CA ILE A 31 23.35 -17.35 5.06
C ILE A 31 22.42 -17.26 3.85
N GLU A 32 22.97 -17.30 2.64
CA GLU A 32 22.19 -17.39 1.42
C GLU A 32 21.65 -18.82 1.24
N GLN A 33 20.33 -18.95 1.06
CA GLN A 33 19.61 -20.23 0.98
C GLN A 33 19.14 -20.55 -0.46
N GLU A 34 19.73 -19.89 -1.47
CA GLU A 34 19.39 -19.89 -2.90
C GLU A 34 18.38 -18.82 -3.34
N ASN A 35 18.48 -18.43 -4.62
CA ASN A 35 17.58 -17.50 -5.30
C ASN A 35 17.35 -16.21 -4.51
N GLY A 36 18.39 -15.50 -4.07
CA GLY A 36 18.25 -14.17 -3.46
C GLY A 36 17.47 -14.16 -2.13
N PHE A 37 17.30 -15.33 -1.49
CA PHE A 37 16.75 -15.44 -0.14
C PHE A 37 17.87 -15.67 0.86
N LEU A 38 18.03 -14.76 1.81
CA LEU A 38 19.08 -14.82 2.82
C LEU A 38 18.44 -14.97 4.20
N VAL A 39 18.95 -15.88 5.01
CA VAL A 39 18.51 -16.10 6.39
C VAL A 39 19.54 -15.54 7.34
N ARG A 40 19.08 -14.81 8.35
CA ARG A 40 19.91 -14.22 9.40
C ARG A 40 19.75 -15.03 10.68
N ILE A 41 20.88 -15.49 11.23
CA ILE A 41 20.95 -16.34 12.41
C ILE A 41 21.79 -15.64 13.48
N ASP A 42 21.32 -15.64 14.72
CA ASP A 42 22.10 -15.20 15.87
C ASP A 42 23.25 -16.20 16.12
N PRO A 43 24.53 -15.78 16.08
CA PRO A 43 25.67 -16.69 16.24
C PRO A 43 25.82 -17.25 17.65
N GLU A 44 25.20 -16.64 18.66
CA GLU A 44 25.29 -17.12 20.04
C GLU A 44 24.20 -18.14 20.38
N SER A 45 23.00 -17.95 19.83
CA SER A 45 21.83 -18.79 20.14
C SER A 45 21.43 -19.75 19.03
N ASP A 46 22.05 -19.67 17.85
CA ASP A 46 21.65 -20.38 16.61
C ASP A 46 20.19 -20.13 16.19
N GLU A 47 19.57 -19.06 16.69
CA GLU A 47 18.18 -18.75 16.40
C GLU A 47 18.05 -17.91 15.14
N ILE A 48 17.02 -18.17 14.34
CA ILE A 48 16.68 -17.28 13.22
C ILE A 48 16.21 -15.94 13.79
N VAL A 49 16.89 -14.88 13.39
CA VAL A 49 16.61 -13.48 13.76
C VAL A 49 16.08 -12.68 12.58
N GLY A 50 15.98 -13.28 11.40
CA GLY A 50 15.34 -12.65 10.26
C GLY A 50 15.68 -13.29 8.92
N PHE A 51 15.20 -12.66 7.86
CA PHE A 51 15.56 -12.99 6.50
C PHE A 51 15.52 -11.74 5.61
N THR A 52 16.13 -11.85 4.44
CA THR A 52 16.21 -10.83 3.42
C THR A 52 15.79 -11.43 2.08
N VAL A 53 14.95 -10.73 1.33
CA VAL A 53 14.50 -11.12 -0.02
C VAL A 53 14.98 -10.08 -1.01
N ILE A 54 15.87 -10.47 -1.92
CA ILE A 54 16.35 -9.65 -3.05
C ILE A 54 15.38 -9.78 -4.22
N ASP A 55 15.28 -8.78 -5.11
CA ASP A 55 14.33 -8.72 -6.22
C ASP A 55 12.87 -8.91 -5.74
N PHE A 56 12.55 -8.32 -4.59
CA PHE A 56 11.28 -8.57 -3.91
C PHE A 56 10.08 -8.23 -4.79
N SER A 57 10.13 -7.12 -5.54
CA SER A 57 9.04 -6.69 -6.42
C SER A 57 8.73 -7.72 -7.51
N GLN A 58 9.76 -8.25 -8.17
CA GLN A 58 9.62 -9.28 -9.19
C GLN A 58 9.10 -10.59 -8.58
N ARG A 59 9.63 -11.00 -7.42
CA ARG A 59 9.20 -12.24 -6.75
C ARG A 59 7.77 -12.18 -6.23
N ALA A 60 7.34 -11.00 -5.76
CA ALA A 60 5.96 -10.75 -5.37
C ALA A 60 5.02 -10.84 -6.58
N ALA A 61 5.45 -10.37 -7.76
CA ALA A 61 4.69 -10.51 -9.01
C ALA A 61 4.63 -11.96 -9.51
N ASP A 62 5.76 -12.67 -9.46
CA ASP A 62 5.90 -14.04 -9.98
C ASP A 62 5.34 -15.13 -9.03
N ARG A 63 4.89 -14.75 -7.83
CA ARG A 63 4.41 -15.67 -6.78
C ARG A 63 5.39 -16.80 -6.47
N VAL A 64 6.68 -16.46 -6.36
CA VAL A 64 7.72 -17.43 -6.01
C VAL A 64 7.42 -18.02 -4.63
N VAL A 65 7.33 -19.36 -4.55
CA VAL A 65 7.04 -20.08 -3.31
C VAL A 65 8.34 -20.38 -2.58
N THR A 66 8.56 -19.73 -1.44
CA THR A 66 9.64 -20.08 -0.50
C THR A 66 9.04 -20.86 0.67
N PRO A 67 9.40 -22.13 0.89
CA PRO A 67 8.84 -22.92 1.98
C PRO A 67 9.37 -22.43 3.33
N VAL A 68 8.53 -21.70 4.07
CA VAL A 68 8.81 -21.27 5.44
C VAL A 68 7.91 -22.05 6.41
N TYR A 69 8.52 -22.78 7.34
CA TYR A 69 7.80 -23.44 8.43
C TYR A 69 7.86 -22.58 9.68
N ALA A 70 6.70 -22.16 10.18
CA ALA A 70 6.59 -21.36 11.40
C ALA A 70 5.52 -21.94 12.32
N GLN A 71 5.81 -21.96 13.61
CA GLN A 71 4.87 -22.38 14.64
C GLN A 71 4.20 -21.15 15.24
N PHE A 72 2.89 -21.04 15.05
CA PHE A 72 2.10 -19.94 15.60
C PHE A 72 1.25 -20.41 16.78
N THR A 73 1.19 -19.61 17.83
CA THR A 73 0.15 -19.75 18.85
C THR A 73 -1.02 -18.86 18.45
N LEU A 74 -2.07 -19.48 17.92
CA LEU A 74 -3.27 -18.76 17.53
C LEU A 74 -4.19 -18.54 18.74
N PRO A 75 -4.74 -17.33 18.95
CA PRO A 75 -5.69 -17.10 20.02
C PRO A 75 -6.93 -17.98 19.86
N GLN A 76 -7.15 -18.90 20.81
CA GLN A 76 -8.25 -19.89 20.74
C GLN A 76 -9.63 -19.22 20.60
N LYS A 77 -9.80 -18.03 21.16
CA LYS A 77 -11.03 -17.22 21.06
C LYS A 77 -11.33 -16.76 19.62
N GLU A 78 -10.31 -16.51 18.81
CA GLU A 78 -10.45 -16.12 17.41
C GLU A 78 -10.71 -17.34 16.52
N LEU A 79 -10.01 -18.45 16.80
CA LEU A 79 -10.27 -19.75 16.16
C LEU A 79 -11.70 -20.25 16.39
N GLN A 80 -12.28 -19.98 17.55
CA GLN A 80 -13.65 -20.38 17.84
C GLN A 80 -14.68 -19.52 17.10
N ARG A 81 -14.44 -18.21 16.98
CA ARG A 81 -15.25 -17.31 16.14
C ARG A 81 -15.23 -17.75 14.67
N LEU A 82 -14.05 -18.15 14.18
CA LEU A 82 -13.84 -18.76 12.85
C LEU A 82 -14.75 -19.95 12.57
N ARG A 83 -14.96 -20.82 13.57
CA ARG A 83 -15.71 -22.07 13.42
C ARG A 83 -17.23 -21.91 13.55
N GLU A 84 -17.69 -20.87 14.24
CA GLU A 84 -19.12 -20.66 14.54
C GLU A 84 -19.88 -19.90 13.43
N GLY A 85 -19.25 -19.63 12.28
CA GLY A 85 -19.85 -18.85 11.19
C GLY A 85 -20.19 -17.40 11.58
N ARG A 86 -19.76 -16.97 12.76
CA ARG A 86 -19.73 -15.56 13.14
C ARG A 86 -18.53 -14.95 12.46
N GLU A 87 -18.80 -14.34 11.29
CA GLU A 87 -17.95 -13.44 10.50
C GLU A 87 -16.53 -13.32 11.05
N PRO A 88 -15.64 -14.19 10.59
CA PRO A 88 -14.29 -14.23 11.08
C PRO A 88 -13.36 -13.86 9.94
N TYR A 89 -13.11 -12.56 9.88
CA TYR A 89 -11.98 -11.80 9.34
C TYR A 89 -12.54 -10.53 8.71
N THR A 90 -12.46 -9.42 9.44
CA THR A 90 -12.19 -8.16 8.78
C THR A 90 -10.82 -8.33 8.12
N VAL A 91 -10.77 -8.58 6.81
CA VAL A 91 -9.66 -8.04 6.00
C VAL A 91 -9.54 -6.60 6.47
N LEU A 92 -8.36 -6.22 6.98
CA LEU A 92 -8.15 -4.93 7.64
C LEU A 92 -8.78 -3.78 6.82
N GLU A 93 -10.02 -3.43 7.15
CA GLU A 93 -10.44 -2.05 7.30
C GLU A 93 -9.70 -1.52 8.54
N ALA A 94 -8.38 -1.43 8.42
CA ALA A 94 -7.56 -0.57 9.26
C ALA A 94 -7.63 0.83 8.66
N GLU A 95 -8.83 1.39 8.52
CA GLU A 95 -8.98 2.66 7.79
C GLU A 95 -9.74 3.72 8.58
N ASP A 96 -10.67 3.38 9.46
CA ASP A 96 -11.49 4.41 10.14
C ASP A 96 -10.75 5.23 11.23
N ALA A 97 -9.71 4.68 11.87
CA ALA A 97 -8.95 5.40 12.89
C ALA A 97 -7.77 6.21 12.33
N ALA A 98 -7.27 5.84 11.14
CA ALA A 98 -6.23 6.58 10.44
C ALA A 98 -6.84 7.74 9.62
N ASP A 99 -8.08 7.58 9.14
CA ASP A 99 -8.79 8.59 8.35
C ASP A 99 -8.91 9.94 9.07
N GLN A 100 -9.24 9.91 10.38
CA GLN A 100 -9.40 11.13 11.19
C GLN A 100 -8.10 11.90 11.42
N ARG A 101 -6.93 11.28 11.22
CA ARG A 101 -5.63 11.92 11.48
C ARG A 101 -5.16 12.79 10.31
N PHE A 102 -5.60 12.49 9.09
CA PHE A 102 -5.30 13.26 7.88
C PHE A 102 -6.44 14.22 7.51
N TYR A 103 -7.69 13.81 7.72
CA TYR A 103 -8.87 14.59 7.40
C TYR A 103 -9.76 14.77 8.64
N LYS A 104 -9.95 16.03 9.07
CA LYS A 104 -10.95 16.36 10.11
C LYS A 104 -12.40 16.26 9.60
N SER A 105 -12.57 16.08 8.29
CA SER A 105 -13.86 16.09 7.59
C SER A 105 -14.37 14.67 7.31
N LYS A 106 -15.64 14.55 6.90
CA LYS A 106 -16.23 13.29 6.47
C LYS A 106 -15.51 12.77 5.22
N VAL A 107 -15.02 11.53 5.31
CA VAL A 107 -14.41 10.78 4.20
C VAL A 107 -15.44 9.77 3.67
N GLU A 108 -15.60 9.74 2.36
CA GLU A 108 -16.46 8.81 1.64
C GLU A 108 -15.60 7.94 0.73
N ARG A 109 -15.66 6.62 0.96
CA ARG A 109 -14.93 5.61 0.18
C ARG A 109 -15.68 5.33 -1.12
N THR A 110 -14.95 5.12 -2.21
CA THR A 110 -15.53 4.69 -3.49
C THR A 110 -15.30 3.18 -3.68
N GLU A 111 -15.80 2.62 -4.78
CA GLU A 111 -15.51 1.25 -5.20
C GLU A 111 -14.06 1.03 -5.65
N HIS A 112 -13.28 2.12 -5.78
CA HIS A 112 -11.87 2.10 -6.13
C HIS A 112 -11.00 2.24 -4.87
N PRO A 113 -10.16 1.24 -4.51
CA PRO A 113 -9.49 1.16 -3.21
C PRO A 113 -8.65 2.38 -2.81
N CYS A 114 -8.08 3.11 -3.78
CA CYS A 114 -7.23 4.26 -3.53
C CYS A 114 -7.96 5.61 -3.64
N ILE A 115 -9.25 5.63 -4.00
CA ILE A 115 -9.99 6.86 -4.30
C ILE A 115 -11.01 7.16 -3.19
N VAL A 116 -10.97 8.39 -2.70
CA VAL A 116 -11.90 8.87 -1.67
C VAL A 116 -12.45 10.25 -2.03
N LYS A 117 -13.63 10.58 -1.52
CA LYS A 117 -14.18 11.94 -1.54
C LYS A 117 -14.15 12.47 -0.12
N VAL A 118 -13.59 13.66 0.07
CA VAL A 118 -13.46 14.26 1.40
C VAL A 118 -14.12 15.62 1.42
N GLU A 119 -15.10 15.81 2.31
CA GLU A 119 -15.84 17.05 2.41
C GLU A 119 -14.89 18.24 2.72
N GLY A 120 -14.95 19.28 1.88
CA GLY A 120 -14.12 20.47 2.04
C GLY A 120 -12.66 20.32 1.57
N VAL A 121 -12.25 19.18 1.02
CA VAL A 121 -10.94 18.98 0.38
C VAL A 121 -11.13 18.97 -1.14
N VAL A 122 -10.44 19.87 -1.84
CA VAL A 122 -10.56 20.04 -3.31
C VAL A 122 -12.03 20.15 -3.75
N GLY A 123 -12.86 20.85 -2.95
CA GLY A 123 -14.27 21.03 -3.26
C GLY A 123 -15.13 19.76 -3.21
N GLY A 124 -14.64 18.67 -2.60
CA GLY A 124 -15.31 17.37 -2.57
C GLY A 124 -15.02 16.48 -3.78
N GLU A 125 -14.07 16.87 -4.63
CA GLU A 125 -13.60 16.05 -5.75
C GLU A 125 -13.09 14.67 -5.29
N PRO A 126 -13.19 13.62 -6.13
CA PRO A 126 -12.43 12.38 -5.93
C PRO A 126 -10.93 12.68 -5.86
N ILE A 127 -10.27 12.24 -4.79
CA ILE A 127 -8.83 12.40 -4.55
C ILE A 127 -8.17 11.04 -4.28
N ILE A 128 -6.85 10.97 -4.49
CA ILE A 128 -6.05 9.83 -4.04
C ILE A 128 -5.97 9.85 -2.52
N TYR A 129 -6.32 8.74 -1.88
CA TYR A 129 -6.26 8.54 -0.44
C TYR A 129 -4.89 8.91 0.14
N GLY A 130 -4.91 9.65 1.25
CA GLY A 130 -3.70 10.19 1.89
C GLY A 130 -3.04 11.37 1.18
N THR A 131 -3.63 11.90 0.10
CA THR A 131 -3.10 13.06 -0.63
C THR A 131 -4.21 14.08 -0.92
N ARG A 132 -3.83 15.28 -1.37
CA ARG A 132 -4.78 16.27 -1.92
C ARG A 132 -4.80 16.28 -3.44
N THR A 133 -4.27 15.23 -4.09
CA THR A 133 -4.25 15.13 -5.54
C THR A 133 -5.56 14.57 -6.04
N SER A 134 -6.29 15.35 -6.84
CA SER A 134 -7.53 14.91 -7.44
C SER A 134 -7.29 13.91 -8.56
N VAL A 135 -8.27 13.02 -8.76
CA VAL A 135 -8.33 12.14 -9.94
C VAL A 135 -8.27 12.99 -11.21
N ARG A 136 -8.92 14.16 -11.19
CA ARG A 136 -8.85 15.16 -12.27
C ARG A 136 -7.41 15.49 -12.68
N ALA A 137 -6.52 15.79 -11.73
CA ALA A 137 -5.15 16.18 -12.08
C ALA A 137 -4.41 15.07 -12.84
N ILE A 138 -4.62 13.81 -12.45
CA ILE A 138 -4.06 12.63 -13.13
C ILE A 138 -4.65 12.50 -14.54
N VAL A 139 -5.97 12.64 -14.66
CA VAL A 139 -6.68 12.54 -15.95
C VAL A 139 -6.31 13.68 -16.90
N GLU A 140 -6.06 14.89 -16.39
CA GLU A 140 -5.59 16.02 -17.20
C GLU A 140 -4.24 15.72 -17.83
N TRP A 141 -3.27 15.19 -17.09
CA TRP A 141 -1.99 14.75 -17.64
C TRP A 141 -2.15 13.62 -18.65
N TRP A 142 -2.95 12.61 -18.33
CA TRP A 142 -3.23 11.50 -19.24
C TRP A 142 -3.86 11.97 -20.56
N LYS A 143 -4.79 12.94 -20.50
CA LYS A 143 -5.41 13.56 -21.68
C LYS A 143 -4.45 14.40 -22.51
N LEU A 144 -3.37 14.92 -21.92
CA LEU A 144 -2.27 15.58 -22.65
C LEU A 144 -1.35 14.57 -23.35
N GLY A 145 -1.60 13.27 -23.18
CA GLY A 145 -0.83 12.20 -23.82
C GLY A 145 0.25 11.60 -22.93
N ALA A 146 0.35 12.01 -21.66
CA ALA A 146 1.31 11.43 -20.73
C ALA A 146 0.94 9.97 -20.39
N SER A 147 1.94 9.09 -20.46
CA SER A 147 1.86 7.73 -19.96
C SER A 147 1.80 7.69 -18.41
N PRO A 148 1.32 6.61 -17.79
CA PRO A 148 1.31 6.48 -16.34
C PRO A 148 2.67 6.71 -15.67
N ASP A 149 3.76 6.30 -16.31
CA ASP A 149 5.13 6.55 -15.83
C ASP A 149 5.50 8.04 -15.90
N GLU A 150 5.19 8.72 -17.00
CA GLU A 150 5.41 10.19 -17.12
C GLU A 150 4.53 10.98 -16.13
N ILE A 151 3.31 10.51 -15.87
CA ILE A 151 2.44 11.10 -14.84
C ILE A 151 3.08 10.95 -13.45
N LEU A 152 3.73 9.82 -13.18
CA LEU A 152 4.44 9.60 -11.92
C LEU A 152 5.64 10.55 -11.78
N GLU A 153 6.35 10.83 -12.87
CA GLU A 153 7.42 11.84 -12.88
C GLU A 153 6.89 13.24 -12.53
N HIS A 154 5.69 13.59 -13.00
CA HIS A 154 5.03 14.85 -12.68
C HIS A 154 4.36 14.88 -11.29
N LEU A 155 3.99 13.73 -10.73
CA LEU A 155 3.33 13.56 -9.44
C LEU A 155 4.07 12.54 -8.56
N PRO A 156 5.31 12.84 -8.14
CA PRO A 156 6.21 11.86 -7.52
C PRO A 156 5.79 11.40 -6.11
N HIS A 157 4.83 12.10 -5.49
CA HIS A 157 4.23 11.69 -4.21
C HIS A 157 3.15 10.61 -4.37
N LEU A 158 2.83 10.22 -5.61
CA LEU A 158 1.94 9.11 -5.92
C LEU A 158 2.71 7.81 -6.15
N ARG A 159 1.97 6.71 -6.27
CA ARG A 159 2.47 5.41 -6.72
C ARG A 159 1.79 5.04 -8.02
N LEU A 160 2.47 4.25 -8.84
CA LEU A 160 1.94 3.78 -10.12
C LEU A 160 0.58 3.08 -9.98
N GLY A 161 0.39 2.26 -8.94
CA GLY A 161 -0.90 1.64 -8.64
C GLY A 161 -2.04 2.63 -8.35
N GLN A 162 -1.75 3.77 -7.71
CA GLN A 162 -2.74 4.83 -7.46
C GLN A 162 -3.12 5.58 -8.75
N ILE A 163 -2.16 5.72 -9.68
CA ILE A 163 -2.41 6.30 -11.00
C ILE A 163 -3.33 5.37 -11.81
N PHE A 164 -3.04 4.07 -11.84
CA PHE A 164 -3.90 3.10 -12.51
C PHE A 164 -5.30 3.05 -11.91
N ASP A 165 -5.42 3.08 -10.58
CA ASP A 165 -6.73 3.07 -9.93
C ASP A 165 -7.53 4.36 -10.23
N ALA A 166 -6.86 5.52 -10.30
CA ALA A 166 -7.50 6.78 -10.72
C ALA A 166 -7.95 6.78 -12.17
N LEU A 167 -7.15 6.21 -13.08
CA LEU A 167 -7.54 6.06 -14.49
C LEU A 167 -8.71 5.06 -14.63
N SER A 168 -8.74 4.00 -13.81
CA SER A 168 -9.87 3.09 -13.76
C SER A 168 -11.13 3.75 -13.20
N TYR A 169 -11.01 4.59 -12.17
CA TYR A 169 -12.11 5.39 -11.63
C TYR A 169 -12.70 6.33 -12.70
N TYR A 170 -11.83 6.94 -13.50
CA TYR A 170 -12.25 7.81 -14.60
C TYR A 170 -13.04 7.08 -15.68
N ASP A 171 -12.71 5.81 -15.98
CA ASP A 171 -13.46 5.02 -16.95
C ASP A 171 -14.92 4.79 -16.52
N THR A 172 -15.15 4.58 -15.22
CA THR A 172 -16.48 4.36 -14.64
C THR A 172 -17.21 5.66 -14.26
N HIS A 173 -16.48 6.77 -14.03
CA HIS A 173 -17.02 8.07 -13.55
C HIS A 173 -16.65 9.24 -14.46
N ARG A 174 -16.66 9.01 -15.77
CA ARG A 174 -16.18 9.97 -16.76
C ARG A 174 -16.85 11.33 -16.64
N ASP A 175 -18.18 11.36 -16.58
CA ASP A 175 -18.97 12.61 -16.54
C ASP A 175 -18.63 13.47 -15.32
N GLU A 176 -18.40 12.84 -14.16
CA GLU A 176 -18.02 13.52 -12.93
C GLU A 176 -16.67 14.22 -13.09
N ILE A 177 -15.66 13.49 -13.55
CA ILE A 177 -14.30 14.03 -13.69
C ILE A 177 -14.25 15.08 -14.81
N GLU A 178 -14.94 14.87 -15.93
CA GLU A 178 -15.02 15.85 -17.03
C GLU A 178 -15.68 17.15 -16.56
N TYR A 179 -16.73 17.06 -15.74
CA TYR A 179 -17.34 18.24 -15.11
C TYR A 179 -16.32 19.01 -14.27
N HIS A 180 -15.51 18.32 -13.46
CA HIS A 180 -14.46 18.95 -12.66
C HIS A 180 -13.33 19.56 -13.50
N ILE A 181 -12.94 18.91 -14.60
CA ILE A 181 -11.98 19.46 -15.58
C ILE A 181 -12.53 20.77 -16.14
N LEU A 182 -13.77 20.77 -16.63
CA LEU A 182 -14.38 21.96 -17.22
C LEU A 182 -14.53 23.10 -16.23
N ARG A 183 -14.91 22.80 -14.98
CA ARG A 183 -15.09 23.79 -13.91
C ARG A 183 -13.77 24.43 -13.45
N ASN A 184 -12.65 23.70 -13.54
CA ASN A 184 -11.33 24.18 -13.13
C ASN A 184 -10.50 24.78 -14.28
N LYS A 185 -10.98 24.74 -15.53
CA LYS A 185 -10.39 25.54 -16.61
C LYS A 185 -10.59 27.02 -16.27
N VAL A 186 -9.50 27.70 -15.94
CA VAL A 186 -9.49 29.16 -15.81
C VAL A 186 -9.95 29.73 -17.14
N THR A 187 -11.12 30.36 -17.16
CA THR A 187 -11.47 31.28 -18.25
C THR A 187 -10.38 32.34 -18.28
N GLU A 188 -9.52 32.28 -19.30
CA GLU A 188 -8.70 33.41 -19.69
C GLU A 188 -9.68 34.56 -19.96
N VAL A 189 -9.79 35.49 -19.01
CA VAL A 189 -10.42 36.78 -19.24
C VAL A 189 -9.55 37.47 -20.27
N ALA A 190 -10.10 37.60 -21.48
CA ALA A 190 -9.53 38.41 -22.54
C ALA A 190 -9.38 39.85 -22.03
N ASP A 191 -8.12 40.31 -21.92
CA ASP A 191 -7.77 41.73 -21.99
C ASP A 191 -7.56 42.13 -23.46
#